data_AF-A0ABD1G2Y0-F1
#
_entry.id   AF-A0ABD1G2Y0-F1
#
_cell.length_a   1.000
_cell.length_b   1.000
_cell.length_c   1.000
_cell.angle_alpha   90.00
_cell.angle_beta   90.00
_cell.angle_gamma   90.00
#
_symmetry.space_group_name_H-M   'P 1'
#
loop_
_entity.id
_entity.type
_entity.pdbx_description
1 polymer ?
#
loop_
_entity_poly.entity_id
_entity_poly.type
_entity_poly.pdbx_seq_one_letter_code
_entity_poly.pdbx_strand_id
1 'polypeptide(L)'
;MFPLGIEFKPTGEHLIVGYLLPWVMGWKLQWDGIVEKQMYGENSPCEPWKVFSDVESGYHSKIEEKGAIKYTIYAFTTLLRASNSKRASRRAGKGTWGGQTGPKKIENSQTGAR
;
A
#
# COMPACT_ATOMS: atom_id res chain seq x y z
N MET A 1 4.13 -10.85 13.55
CA MET A 1 2.88 -10.58 14.31
C MET A 1 3.20 -9.54 15.39
N PHE A 2 2.44 -8.45 15.50
CA PHE A 2 2.63 -7.47 16.58
C PHE A 2 2.00 -7.98 17.89
N PRO A 3 2.53 -7.62 19.06
CA PRO A 3 1.86 -7.85 20.34
C PRO A 3 0.44 -7.27 20.34
N LEU A 4 -0.48 -7.90 21.09
CA LEU A 4 -1.83 -7.40 21.32
C LEU A 4 -1.77 -5.93 21.79
N GLY A 5 -2.49 -5.06 21.08
CA GLY A 5 -2.53 -3.61 21.36
C GLY A 5 -1.46 -2.77 20.63
N ILE A 6 -0.54 -3.39 19.88
CA ILE A 6 0.40 -2.67 19.00
C ILE A 6 -0.12 -2.73 17.57
N GLU A 7 -0.38 -1.56 16.99
CA GLU A 7 -0.92 -1.42 15.63
C GLU A 7 0.10 -0.77 14.69
N PHE A 8 0.10 -1.20 13.43
CA PHE A 8 0.96 -0.61 12.41
C PHE A 8 0.37 0.72 11.91
N LYS A 9 0.79 1.83 12.53
CA LYS A 9 0.34 3.20 12.17
C LYS A 9 1.48 4.06 11.62
N PRO A 10 2.03 3.72 10.43
CA PRO A 10 3.11 4.49 9.86
C PRO A 10 2.62 5.86 9.38
N THR A 11 3.50 6.85 9.43
CA THR A 11 3.31 8.11 8.70
C THR A 11 3.63 7.90 7.22
N GLY A 12 3.30 8.88 6.37
CA GLY A 12 3.69 8.83 4.95
C GLY A 12 5.20 8.69 4.78
N GLU A 13 6.00 9.39 5.58
CA GLU A 13 7.45 9.29 5.57
C GLU A 13 7.95 7.90 6.00
N HIS A 14 7.38 7.33 7.08
CA HIS A 14 7.72 5.97 7.51
C HIS A 14 7.45 4.95 6.40
N LEU A 15 6.35 5.08 5.66
CA LEU A 15 6.04 4.19 4.51
C LEU A 15 7.08 4.31 3.39
N ILE A 16 7.54 5.52 3.07
CA ILE A 16 8.50 5.73 1.98
C ILE A 16 9.90 5.26 2.40
N VAL A 17 10.43 5.80 3.50
CA VAL A 17 11.82 5.61 3.92
C VAL A 17 12.03 4.25 4.58
N GLY A 18 11.08 3.79 5.38
CA GLY A 18 11.20 2.55 6.14
C GLY A 18 10.79 1.29 5.38
N TYR A 19 9.97 1.42 4.33
CA TYR A 19 9.38 0.26 3.64
C TYR A 19 9.58 0.31 2.12
N LEU A 20 9.03 1.31 1.43
CA LEU A 20 9.04 1.33 -0.04
C LEU A 20 10.46 1.40 -0.62
N LEU A 21 11.29 2.33 -0.13
CA LEU A 21 12.66 2.49 -0.61
C LEU A 21 13.51 1.24 -0.30
N PRO A 22 13.53 0.69 0.93
CA PRO A 22 14.20 -0.56 1.22
C PRO A 22 13.74 -1.74 0.34
N TRP A 23 12.43 -1.87 0.11
CA TRP A 23 11.88 -2.92 -0.76
C TRP A 23 12.41 -2.81 -2.20
N VAL A 24 12.37 -1.62 -2.79
CA VAL A 24 12.90 -1.38 -4.16
C VAL A 24 14.41 -1.63 -4.24
N MET A 25 15.15 -1.31 -3.17
CA MET A 25 16.60 -1.51 -3.11
C MET A 25 17.03 -2.95 -2.76
N GLY A 26 16.08 -3.85 -2.50
CA GLY A 26 16.36 -5.23 -2.07
C GLY A 26 16.97 -5.31 -0.66
N TRP A 27 16.75 -4.30 0.17
CA TRP A 27 17.22 -4.28 1.55
C TRP A 27 16.27 -5.04 2.47
N LYS A 28 16.81 -5.53 3.59
CA LYS A 28 15.99 -6.18 4.61
C LYS A 28 15.03 -5.18 5.24
N LEU A 29 13.73 -5.50 5.21
CA LEU A 29 12.70 -4.70 5.86
C LEU A 29 12.78 -4.85 7.38
N GLN A 30 12.41 -3.78 8.10
CA GLN A 30 12.27 -3.82 9.56
C GLN A 30 11.17 -4.81 9.99
N TRP A 31 10.13 -4.91 9.17
CA TRP A 31 9.04 -5.85 9.33
C TRP A 31 8.52 -6.30 7.96
N ASP A 32 8.31 -7.60 7.80
CA ASP A 32 7.96 -8.29 6.55
C ASP A 32 6.45 -8.53 6.37
N GLY A 33 5.61 -7.93 7.21
CA GLY A 33 4.16 -8.11 7.09
C GLY A 33 3.52 -7.40 5.90
N ILE A 34 4.23 -6.46 5.25
CA ILE A 34 3.76 -5.86 3.99
C ILE A 34 4.12 -6.82 2.85
N VAL A 35 3.11 -7.50 2.33
CA VAL A 35 3.25 -8.49 1.26
C VAL A 35 3.17 -7.86 -0.13
N GLU A 36 3.81 -8.49 -1.10
CA GLU A 36 3.67 -8.13 -2.50
C GLU A 36 2.35 -8.68 -3.07
N LYS A 37 1.62 -7.84 -3.82
CA LYS A 37 0.33 -8.17 -4.40
C LYS A 37 0.17 -7.60 -5.80
N GLN A 38 -0.38 -8.40 -6.70
CA GLN A 38 -0.78 -7.94 -8.03
C GLN A 38 -2.10 -7.16 -7.94
N MET A 39 -2.00 -5.85 -7.75
CA MET A 39 -3.17 -4.97 -7.59
C MET A 39 -3.77 -4.47 -8.91
N TYR A 40 -3.03 -4.61 -10.02
CA TYR A 40 -3.40 -4.09 -11.33
C TYR A 40 -3.33 -5.16 -12.41
N GLY A 41 -4.25 -5.08 -13.37
CA GLY A 41 -4.36 -6.00 -14.49
C GLY A 41 -5.79 -6.41 -14.80
N GLU A 42 -5.96 -7.16 -15.88
CA GLU A 42 -7.25 -7.68 -16.33
C GLU A 42 -7.54 -9.08 -15.77
N ASN A 43 -6.49 -9.80 -15.39
CA ASN A 43 -6.58 -11.16 -14.90
C ASN A 43 -6.98 -11.18 -13.42
N SER A 44 -7.83 -12.13 -13.05
CA SER A 44 -8.08 -12.47 -11.64
C SER A 44 -6.75 -12.91 -11.00
N PRO A 45 -6.45 -12.56 -9.74
CA PRO A 45 -7.33 -11.94 -8.75
C PRO A 45 -7.09 -10.43 -8.54
N CYS A 46 -7.01 -9.60 -9.59
CA CYS A 46 -6.77 -8.15 -9.40
C CYS A 46 -7.95 -7.38 -8.77
N GLU A 47 -9.10 -8.02 -8.47
CA GLU A 47 -10.19 -7.35 -7.76
C GLU A 47 -9.86 -7.18 -6.26
N PRO A 48 -10.18 -6.02 -5.63
CA PRO A 48 -9.67 -5.68 -4.30
C PRO A 48 -9.99 -6.73 -3.22
N TRP A 49 -11.18 -7.32 -3.26
CA TRP A 49 -11.62 -8.34 -2.30
C TRP A 49 -10.99 -9.72 -2.52
N LYS A 50 -10.43 -9.99 -3.71
CA LYS A 50 -9.71 -11.24 -3.99
C LYS A 50 -8.21 -11.12 -3.76
N VAL A 51 -7.61 -9.95 -4.04
CA VAL A 51 -6.17 -9.73 -3.84
C VAL A 51 -5.73 -10.03 -2.40
N PHE A 52 -6.61 -9.76 -1.43
CA PHE A 52 -6.30 -9.87 -0.01
C PHE A 52 -6.96 -11.07 0.68
N SER A 53 -7.55 -12.00 -0.07
CA SER A 53 -8.28 -13.13 0.52
C SER A 53 -7.38 -14.12 1.29
N ASP A 54 -6.09 -14.11 1.01
CA ASP A 54 -5.05 -14.98 1.58
C ASP A 54 -4.23 -14.32 2.70
N VAL A 55 -4.51 -13.06 3.06
CA VAL A 55 -3.83 -12.39 4.16
C VAL A 55 -4.44 -12.85 5.48
N GLU A 56 -3.80 -13.82 6.14
CA GLU A 56 -4.26 -14.51 7.36
C GLU A 56 -4.73 -13.57 8.49
N SER A 57 -4.12 -12.40 8.63
CA SER A 57 -4.44 -11.46 9.71
C SER A 57 -5.50 -10.41 9.35
N GLY A 58 -6.03 -10.40 8.13
CA GLY A 58 -7.12 -9.53 7.67
C GLY A 58 -6.83 -8.03 7.60
N TYR A 59 -5.88 -7.50 8.38
CA TYR A 59 -5.49 -6.08 8.42
C TYR A 59 -4.13 -5.85 9.11
N HIS A 60 -3.46 -4.76 8.74
CA HIS A 60 -2.23 -4.26 9.39
C HIS A 60 -2.55 -3.27 10.52
N SER A 61 -3.67 -2.55 10.43
CA SER A 61 -4.13 -1.64 11.47
C SER A 61 -5.64 -1.49 11.53
N LYS A 62 -6.14 -1.13 12.71
CA LYS A 62 -7.53 -0.86 13.02
C LYS A 62 -7.62 0.55 13.61
N ILE A 63 -8.54 1.38 13.12
CA ILE A 63 -8.75 2.74 13.63
C ILE A 63 -10.24 2.96 13.82
N GLU A 64 -10.64 3.45 14.99
CA GLU A 64 -12.00 3.92 15.23
C GLU A 64 -12.07 5.42 14.94
N GLU A 65 -12.90 5.80 13.97
CA GLU A 65 -13.10 7.20 13.57
C GLU A 65 -14.60 7.48 13.43
N LYS A 66 -15.11 8.44 14.21
CA LYS A 66 -16.52 8.88 14.17
C LYS A 66 -17.53 7.73 14.31
N GLY A 67 -17.24 6.75 15.17
CA GLY A 67 -18.10 5.59 15.41
C GLY A 67 -18.00 4.47 14.36
N ALA A 68 -17.13 4.62 13.35
CA ALA A 68 -16.86 3.58 12.36
C ALA A 68 -15.46 2.96 12.59
N ILE A 69 -15.37 1.64 12.48
CA ILE A 69 -14.10 0.91 12.49
C ILE A 69 -13.55 0.86 11.06
N LYS A 70 -12.31 1.31 10.89
CA LYS A 70 -11.55 1.23 9.64
C LYS A 70 -10.40 0.24 9.79
N TYR A 71 -10.37 -0.75 8.90
CA TYR A 71 -9.27 -1.68 8.78
C TYR A 71 -8.38 -1.28 7.60
N THR A 72 -7.07 -1.29 7.78
CA THR A 72 -6.12 -0.91 6.72
C THR A 72 -5.19 -2.06 6.41
N ILE A 73 -5.00 -2.33 5.11
CA ILE A 73 -4.01 -3.26 4.60
C ILE A 73 -2.99 -2.48 3.77
N TYR A 74 -1.70 -2.75 3.99
CA TYR A 74 -0.60 -2.23 3.17
C TYR A 74 -0.03 -3.36 2.30
N ALA A 75 0.28 -3.05 1.04
CA ALA A 75 0.90 -3.99 0.12
C ALA A 75 1.87 -3.29 -0.83
N PHE A 76 2.90 -4.02 -1.25
CA PHE A 76 3.70 -3.64 -2.40
C PHE A 76 3.01 -4.09 -3.68
N THR A 77 3.14 -3.30 -4.73
CA THR A 77 2.59 -3.65 -6.05
C THR A 77 3.44 -3.00 -7.13
N THR A 78 3.49 -3.65 -8.29
CA THR A 78 4.13 -3.11 -9.47
C THR A 78 3.11 -2.32 -10.29
N LEU A 79 3.43 -1.06 -10.61
CA LEU A 79 2.60 -0.26 -11.49
C LEU A 79 2.72 -0.75 -12.93
N LEU A 80 1.59 -1.12 -13.54
CA LEU A 80 1.53 -1.44 -14.96
C LEU A 80 1.44 -0.16 -15.78
N ARG A 81 2.13 -0.07 -16.91
CA ARG A 81 1.92 1.03 -17.87
C ARG A 81 0.66 0.81 -18.66
N ALA A 82 -0.11 1.88 -18.89
CA ALA A 82 -1.20 1.83 -19.86
C ALA A 82 -0.60 1.79 -21.28
N SER A 83 -1.20 0.99 -22.18
CA SER A 83 -0.79 0.92 -23.58
C SER A 83 -0.79 2.32 -24.20
N ASN A 84 0.33 2.73 -24.79
CA ASN A 84 0.51 4.02 -25.45
C ASN A 84 0.36 5.26 -24.54
N SER A 85 0.57 5.12 -23.22
CA SER A 85 0.56 6.25 -22.29
C SER A 85 1.74 6.23 -21.33
N LYS A 86 2.19 7.41 -20.91
CA LYS A 86 3.11 7.56 -19.77
C LYS A 86 2.43 7.27 -18.43
N ARG A 87 1.11 7.16 -18.40
CA ARG A 87 0.33 6.93 -17.18
C ARG A 87 0.31 5.45 -16.81
N ALA A 88 0.32 5.19 -15.50
CA ALA A 88 0.06 3.84 -14.99
C ALA A 88 -1.39 3.45 -15.27
N SER A 89 -1.58 2.22 -15.77
CA SER A 89 -2.90 1.58 -15.81
C SER A 89 -3.36 1.33 -14.38
N ARG A 90 -4.61 1.69 -14.12
CA ARG A 90 -5.29 1.46 -12.84
C ARG A 90 -6.40 0.43 -12.95
N ARG A 91 -6.40 -0.35 -14.04
CA ARG A 91 -7.36 -1.42 -14.27
C ARG A 91 -7.17 -2.51 -13.22
N ALA A 92 -8.27 -3.00 -12.66
CA ALA A 92 -8.30 -3.98 -11.58
C ALA A 92 -9.43 -4.98 -11.85
N GLY A 93 -9.10 -6.08 -12.52
CA GLY A 93 -10.05 -7.05 -13.04
C GLY A 93 -11.02 -6.39 -14.04
N LYS A 94 -12.32 -6.51 -13.75
CA LYS A 94 -13.38 -5.88 -14.56
C LYS A 94 -13.58 -4.38 -14.27
N GLY A 95 -12.94 -3.84 -13.24
CA GLY A 95 -13.08 -2.45 -12.80
C GLY A 95 -11.82 -1.60 -13.00
N THR A 96 -11.84 -0.38 -12.48
CA THR A 96 -10.71 0.56 -12.49
C THR A 96 -10.64 1.33 -11.17
N TRP A 97 -9.44 1.48 -10.60
CA TRP A 97 -9.23 2.34 -9.44
C TRP A 97 -9.32 3.82 -9.83
N GLY A 98 -10.42 4.47 -9.43
CA GLY A 98 -10.62 5.92 -9.58
C GLY A 98 -9.78 6.71 -8.58
N GLY A 99 -9.01 7.70 -9.04
CA GLY A 99 -8.32 8.63 -8.16
C GLY A 99 -9.30 9.66 -7.59
N GLN A 100 -9.55 9.59 -6.28
CA GLN A 100 -10.48 10.52 -5.59
C GLN A 100 -9.80 11.84 -5.22
N THR A 101 -8.50 11.82 -4.97
CA THR A 101 -7.71 12.98 -4.54
C THR A 101 -6.45 13.14 -5.38
N GLY A 102 -5.93 14.37 -5.44
CA GLY A 102 -4.66 14.68 -6.10
C GLY A 102 -3.44 14.10 -5.36
N PRO A 103 -2.28 14.01 -6.03
CA PRO A 103 -1.05 13.54 -5.41
C PRO A 103 -0.64 14.48 -4.26
N LYS A 104 -0.15 13.90 -3.16
CA LYS A 104 0.40 14.63 -2.01
C LYS A 104 1.91 14.44 -1.97
N LYS A 105 2.66 15.55 -1.87
CA LYS A 105 4.11 15.51 -1.65
C LYS A 105 4.38 15.01 -0.23
N ILE A 106 5.27 14.03 -0.11
CA ILE A 106 5.82 13.57 1.18
C ILE A 106 7.27 14.06 1.22
N GLU A 107 7.59 14.84 2.23
CA GLU A 107 8.94 15.38 2.44
C GLU A 107 9.65 14.55 3.51
N ASN A 108 10.94 14.34 3.33
CA ASN A 108 11.78 13.66 4.32
C ASN A 108 12.22 14.70 5.35
N SER A 109 11.84 14.47 6.61
CA SER A 109 12.12 15.34 7.75
C SER A 109 13.61 15.42 8.10
N GLN A 110 14.40 14.41 7.71
CA GLN A 110 15.85 14.37 7.93
C GLN A 110 16.64 15.20 6.91
N THR A 111 16.09 15.37 5.70
CA THR A 111 16.63 16.33 4.73
C THR A 111 15.95 17.68 4.91
N GLY A 112 16.05 18.24 6.11
CA GLY A 112 15.91 19.68 6.29
C GLY A 112 17.10 20.37 5.64
N ALA A 113 17.09 20.48 4.31
CA ALA A 113 17.96 21.43 3.64
C ALA A 113 17.50 22.83 4.07
N ARG A 114 18.32 23.46 4.93
CA ARG A 114 18.35 24.91 5.13
C ARG A 114 18.72 25.60 3.83
#